data_AF-A0A9P6CMV3-F1
#
_entry.id   AF-A0A9P6CMV3-F1
#
_cell.length_a   1.000
_cell.length_b   1.000
_cell.length_c   1.000
_cell.angle_alpha   90.00
_cell.angle_beta   90.00
_cell.angle_gamma   90.00
#
_symmetry.space_group_name_H-M   'P 1'
#
loop_
_entity.id
_entity.type
_entity.pdbx_description
1 polymer ?
#
loop_
_entity_poly.entity_id
_entity_poly.type
_entity_poly.pdbx_seq_one_letter_code
_entity_poly.pdbx_strand_id
1 'polypeptide(L)'
;MILTKFVRRLLRSLQPLTSTCSLSAARPFHNVPALCTLGYSSCKYTSMALTLRGAPPLSNSVSDIKDSNFCARRALGALSIGIQQGCEANGRKILFKNFAEDLEFCNSQMRFWFAVRTEEQTQHLLDRLNRCSCPMSDPRIREYHRFGREEEKRLSLMLGMDTQTPSTTYFSLMVHVMAGSLEGANYKSVAKRATRRWPTCPEDLMPYGPQELINSIVVWSKFIPGMVVFEFASLCIRFCGSLLIPHAVESPLTRRAIDAGRTLFDLTWTTVRLRANTRRRAMSEAFTLQIEGFLYYFQDFYDRQPVDKQATTLGGYELKATQVFSLLAYVADDPRLPLSCREATVASLTTQGFKIYRLIGLYIDPMPAVLLHPGICDEDAAASMRAQSEYQHVFPELARLRAETAAGRQLTAEESAKYEFLLTYGLLARHATILMRYMRFTLQCSAQDCHNSIHSTGKTFQRCCKCNLALYCSKTCQQAAWNAEKFPHKTLCKIMRKVSDVAGPALLFRDIPDRDAREPVEVLAAVVASKWHEAHVAPSDLFEIVGWATYETYSPALPEKRECEPGYLDYEEKLTELCERDGASKATSLATEHMVSVHEYTALKDMFSEDHAKECLNEIEFLP
;
A
#
# COMPACT_ATOMS: atom_id res chain seq x y z
N MET A 1 -39.85 -8.93 22.06
CA MET A 1 -40.12 -10.39 22.08
C MET A 1 -40.73 -10.93 20.78
N ILE A 2 -41.64 -10.20 20.11
CA ILE A 2 -42.21 -10.60 18.79
C ILE A 2 -41.17 -10.46 17.66
N LEU A 3 -40.32 -9.43 17.69
CA LEU A 3 -39.22 -9.22 16.74
C LEU A 3 -38.18 -10.36 16.75
N THR A 4 -37.91 -10.92 17.94
CA THR A 4 -36.94 -12.02 18.13
C THR A 4 -37.44 -13.36 17.60
N LYS A 5 -38.77 -13.56 17.52
CA LYS A 5 -39.38 -14.76 16.91
C LYS A 5 -39.44 -14.65 15.38
N PHE A 6 -39.55 -13.44 14.83
CA PHE A 6 -39.55 -13.22 13.37
C PHE A 6 -38.15 -13.46 12.77
N VAL A 7 -37.09 -12.95 13.40
CA VAL A 7 -35.70 -13.14 12.94
C VAL A 7 -35.26 -14.61 13.00
N ARG A 8 -35.70 -15.38 14.00
CA ARG A 8 -35.40 -16.83 14.09
C ARG A 8 -36.16 -17.69 13.09
N ARG A 9 -37.30 -17.22 12.56
CA ARG A 9 -38.05 -17.92 11.51
C ARG A 9 -37.42 -17.68 10.14
N LEU A 10 -36.96 -16.44 9.88
CA LEU A 10 -36.27 -16.07 8.63
C LEU A 10 -34.93 -16.82 8.46
N LEU A 11 -34.20 -17.03 9.55
CA LEU A 11 -32.90 -17.73 9.54
C LEU A 11 -33.00 -19.26 9.42
N ARG A 12 -34.19 -19.85 9.56
CA ARG A 12 -34.40 -21.31 9.41
C ARG A 12 -34.93 -21.71 8.04
N SER A 13 -35.39 -20.75 7.24
CA SER A 13 -35.86 -20.96 5.86
C SER A 13 -34.77 -20.91 4.80
N LEU A 14 -33.51 -20.68 5.19
CA LEU A 14 -32.38 -20.65 4.26
C LEU A 14 -31.54 -21.94 4.38
N GLN A 15 -31.87 -22.88 3.48
CA GLN A 15 -31.06 -23.97 2.89
C GLN A 15 -30.96 -25.35 3.60
N PRO A 16 -30.71 -26.46 2.86
CA PRO A 16 -30.10 -26.52 1.50
C PRO A 16 -30.75 -27.42 0.44
N LEU A 17 -30.67 -26.99 -0.84
CA LEU A 17 -30.52 -27.88 -2.00
C LEU A 17 -29.59 -27.24 -3.04
N THR A 18 -28.38 -27.82 -3.08
CA THR A 18 -27.42 -28.07 -4.18
C THR A 18 -27.31 -27.18 -5.44
N SER A 19 -26.04 -26.86 -5.71
CA SER A 19 -25.34 -26.72 -6.99
C SER A 19 -25.69 -25.54 -7.91
N THR A 20 -24.88 -24.48 -7.81
CA THR A 20 -24.20 -23.86 -8.95
C THR A 20 -23.09 -22.94 -8.41
N CYS A 21 -21.94 -23.01 -9.07
CA CYS A 21 -20.73 -22.24 -8.76
C CYS A 21 -21.03 -20.73 -8.73
N SER A 22 -20.72 -20.06 -7.63
CA SER A 22 -20.57 -18.60 -7.61
C SER A 22 -19.21 -18.24 -7.00
N LEU A 23 -18.32 -17.82 -7.88
CA LEU A 23 -17.13 -17.03 -7.57
C LEU A 23 -17.61 -15.64 -7.11
N SER A 24 -17.43 -15.28 -5.84
CA SER A 24 -17.21 -13.88 -5.43
C SER A 24 -16.73 -13.81 -3.98
N ALA A 25 -15.89 -12.81 -3.70
CA ALA A 25 -15.12 -12.56 -2.47
C ALA A 25 -13.84 -13.39 -2.31
N ALA A 26 -12.83 -13.08 -3.15
CA ALA A 26 -11.44 -13.34 -2.82
C ALA A 26 -11.08 -12.64 -1.49
N ARG A 27 -10.79 -13.44 -0.46
CA ARG A 27 -10.28 -12.93 0.83
C ARG A 27 -8.83 -12.44 0.66
N PRO A 28 -8.40 -11.35 1.31
CA PRO A 28 -6.98 -10.98 1.33
C PRO A 28 -6.14 -12.02 2.08
N PHE A 29 -4.87 -12.09 1.68
CA PHE A 29 -3.81 -13.04 2.01
C PHE A 29 -3.38 -13.06 3.49
N HIS A 30 -4.27 -13.37 4.42
CA HIS A 30 -3.89 -13.55 5.84
C HIS A 30 -4.07 -14.98 6.37
N ASN A 31 -4.45 -15.92 5.49
CA ASN A 31 -4.48 -17.36 5.77
C ASN A 31 -3.89 -18.20 4.61
N VAL A 32 -2.79 -17.77 4.00
CA VAL A 32 -1.95 -18.73 3.26
C VAL A 32 -1.22 -19.59 4.29
N PRO A 33 -1.14 -20.93 4.12
CA PRO A 33 -0.29 -21.74 4.98
C PRO A 33 1.12 -21.19 4.87
N ALA A 34 1.65 -20.69 5.99
CA ALA A 34 3.08 -20.46 6.11
C ALA A 34 3.80 -21.75 5.70
N LEU A 35 4.94 -21.60 5.01
CA LEU A 35 5.90 -22.60 4.53
C LEU A 35 6.47 -23.53 5.63
N CYS A 36 5.62 -24.12 6.47
CA CYS A 36 5.93 -25.15 7.45
C CYS A 36 5.10 -26.40 7.16
N THR A 37 5.39 -27.05 6.04
CA THR A 37 5.09 -28.48 5.83
C THR A 37 6.34 -29.20 5.35
N LEU A 38 7.36 -29.23 6.20
CA LEU A 38 8.29 -30.37 6.27
C LEU A 38 8.44 -30.70 7.76
N GLY A 39 7.83 -31.82 8.15
CA GLY A 39 7.60 -32.19 9.55
C GLY A 39 8.88 -32.50 10.31
N TYR A 40 9.01 -31.92 11.50
CA TYR A 40 9.92 -32.40 12.54
C TYR A 40 9.22 -32.35 13.90
N SER A 41 9.39 -33.44 14.65
CA SER A 41 8.66 -33.78 15.87
C SER A 41 9.13 -33.01 17.10
N SER A 42 8.16 -32.72 17.97
CA SER A 42 8.19 -31.94 19.21
C SER A 42 9.36 -32.18 20.19
N CYS A 43 9.88 -31.09 20.77
CA CYS A 43 10.52 -31.10 22.09
C CYS A 43 9.97 -29.93 22.94
N LYS A 44 9.65 -30.19 24.21
CA LYS A 44 9.05 -29.22 25.15
C LYS A 44 10.15 -28.49 25.93
N TYR A 45 10.23 -27.16 25.87
CA TYR A 45 10.92 -26.36 26.89
C TYR A 45 10.31 -24.97 27.12
N THR A 46 10.48 -24.52 28.36
CA THR A 46 9.95 -23.33 29.03
C THR A 46 10.64 -22.02 28.63
N SER A 47 9.85 -20.94 28.68
CA SER A 47 10.18 -19.51 28.52
C SER A 47 11.61 -19.09 28.90
N MET A 48 12.34 -18.54 27.94
CA MET A 48 13.59 -17.80 28.12
C MET A 48 13.56 -16.53 27.28
N ALA A 49 14.05 -15.42 27.84
CA ALA A 49 14.58 -14.30 27.07
C ALA A 49 15.58 -14.84 26.02
N LEU A 50 15.74 -14.15 24.88
CA LEU A 50 16.58 -14.52 23.73
C LEU A 50 18.09 -14.71 24.03
N THR A 51 18.48 -14.98 25.28
CA THR A 51 19.69 -15.74 25.60
C THR A 51 19.55 -17.18 25.07
N LEU A 52 19.85 -17.37 23.79
CA LEU A 52 20.36 -18.66 23.30
C LEU A 52 21.35 -19.20 24.34
N ARG A 53 21.06 -20.31 25.02
CA ARG A 53 21.93 -20.82 26.10
C ARG A 53 23.37 -20.96 25.62
N GLY A 54 24.24 -20.04 26.05
CA GLY A 54 25.66 -20.04 25.70
C GLY A 54 26.05 -19.33 24.40
N ALA A 55 25.14 -18.63 23.72
CA ALA A 55 25.52 -17.65 22.69
C ALA A 55 25.60 -16.25 23.31
N PRO A 56 26.56 -15.40 22.90
CA PRO A 56 26.56 -14.01 23.30
C PRO A 56 25.24 -13.33 22.88
N PRO A 57 24.77 -12.30 23.60
CA PRO A 57 23.62 -11.51 23.19
C PRO A 57 23.72 -11.14 21.70
N LEU A 58 22.61 -11.26 20.96
CA LEU A 58 22.57 -10.90 19.54
C LEU A 58 22.93 -9.40 19.33
N SER A 59 22.78 -8.55 20.35
CA SER A 59 23.25 -7.16 20.33
C SER A 59 24.77 -7.05 20.23
N ASN A 60 25.52 -7.83 21.03
CA ASN A 60 26.99 -7.83 21.04
C ASN A 60 27.60 -8.25 19.70
N SER A 61 26.91 -9.12 18.96
CA SER A 61 27.40 -9.53 17.64
C SER A 61 27.38 -8.40 16.63
N VAL A 62 26.64 -7.30 16.84
CA VAL A 62 26.50 -6.24 15.82
C VAL A 62 27.33 -5.00 16.12
N SER A 63 27.51 -4.64 17.39
CA SER A 63 28.50 -3.62 17.79
C SER A 63 29.91 -4.01 17.34
N ASP A 64 30.22 -5.31 17.39
CA ASP A 64 31.57 -5.81 17.16
C ASP A 64 31.88 -6.03 15.68
N ILE A 65 30.93 -5.94 14.73
CA ILE A 65 31.20 -6.26 13.31
C ILE A 65 32.38 -5.46 12.75
N LYS A 66 32.59 -4.21 13.22
CA LYS A 66 33.72 -3.39 12.79
C LYS A 66 35.08 -4.01 13.14
N ASP A 67 35.19 -4.70 14.27
CA ASP A 67 36.45 -5.20 14.84
C ASP A 67 36.47 -6.73 15.12
N SER A 68 35.40 -7.43 14.76
CA SER A 68 35.21 -8.85 15.12
C SER A 68 35.90 -9.83 14.18
N ASN A 69 36.39 -10.92 14.76
CA ASN A 69 36.97 -12.07 14.04
C ASN A 69 35.92 -13.06 13.49
N PHE A 70 34.69 -12.63 13.19
CA PHE A 70 33.68 -13.53 12.63
C PHE A 70 33.24 -13.14 11.22
N CYS A 71 32.88 -14.16 10.43
CA CYS A 71 32.36 -13.98 9.07
C CYS A 71 30.83 -14.07 9.02
N ALA A 72 30.24 -13.56 7.95
CA ALA A 72 28.80 -13.54 7.75
C ALA A 72 28.16 -14.93 7.79
N ARG A 73 28.83 -15.99 7.32
CA ARG A 73 28.27 -17.34 7.37
C ARG A 73 28.05 -17.82 8.81
N ARG A 74 28.96 -17.49 9.73
CA ARG A 74 28.77 -17.76 11.17
C ARG A 74 27.59 -16.96 11.73
N ALA A 75 27.50 -15.68 11.40
CA ALA A 75 26.42 -14.81 11.88
C ALA A 75 25.05 -15.26 11.36
N LEU A 76 24.97 -15.62 10.08
CA LEU A 76 23.78 -16.19 9.43
C LEU A 76 23.32 -17.44 10.16
N GLY A 77 24.19 -18.43 10.36
CA GLY A 77 23.80 -19.66 11.03
C GLY A 77 23.40 -19.47 12.50
N ALA A 78 24.08 -18.57 13.23
CA ALA A 78 23.69 -18.24 14.59
C ALA A 78 22.28 -17.61 14.65
N LEU A 79 21.99 -16.67 13.74
CA LEU A 79 20.67 -16.05 13.62
C LEU A 79 19.60 -17.07 13.22
N SER A 80 19.87 -17.93 12.23
CA SER A 80 18.94 -18.95 11.76
C SER A 80 18.58 -19.96 12.85
N ILE A 81 19.55 -20.42 13.64
CA ILE A 81 19.29 -21.31 14.78
C ILE A 81 18.39 -20.61 15.80
N GLY A 82 18.66 -19.34 16.12
CA GLY A 82 17.82 -18.56 17.04
C GLY A 82 16.38 -18.39 16.54
N ILE A 83 16.20 -18.10 15.25
CA ILE A 83 14.88 -18.01 14.61
C ILE A 83 14.17 -19.37 14.67
N GLN A 84 14.86 -20.45 14.29
CA GLN A 84 14.27 -21.79 14.27
C GLN A 84 13.80 -22.21 15.67
N GLN A 85 14.67 -22.10 16.68
CA GLN A 85 14.34 -22.46 18.06
C GLN A 85 13.19 -21.60 18.61
N GLY A 86 13.18 -20.30 18.30
CA GLY A 86 12.11 -19.40 18.71
C GLY A 86 10.77 -19.72 18.04
N CYS A 87 10.79 -20.09 16.75
CA CYS A 87 9.62 -20.56 16.01
C CYS A 87 9.09 -21.89 16.55
N GLU A 88 9.96 -22.86 16.84
CA GLU A 88 9.56 -24.16 17.39
C GLU A 88 8.95 -24.02 18.79
N ALA A 89 9.51 -23.14 19.62
CA ALA A 89 9.05 -22.94 21.00
C ALA A 89 7.74 -22.15 21.10
N ASN A 90 7.58 -21.10 20.30
CA ASN A 90 6.50 -20.12 20.49
C ASN A 90 5.65 -19.83 19.25
N GLY A 91 6.04 -20.36 18.08
CA GLY A 91 5.47 -19.98 16.80
C GLY A 91 6.00 -18.65 16.27
N ARG A 92 5.92 -18.47 14.94
CA ARG A 92 6.49 -17.32 14.22
C ARG A 92 5.99 -15.95 14.70
N LYS A 93 4.70 -15.83 15.03
CA LYS A 93 4.12 -14.56 15.52
C LYS A 93 4.70 -14.13 16.87
N ILE A 94 4.96 -15.08 17.77
CA ILE A 94 5.54 -14.77 19.08
C ILE A 94 7.04 -14.48 18.93
N LEU A 95 7.73 -15.14 18.00
CA LEU A 95 9.14 -14.86 17.72
C LEU A 95 9.40 -13.38 17.38
N PHE A 96 8.69 -12.81 16.40
CA PHE A 96 8.90 -11.40 16.03
C PHE A 96 8.50 -10.43 17.13
N LYS A 97 7.49 -10.80 17.93
CA LYS A 97 7.13 -10.07 19.14
C LYS A 97 8.27 -10.08 20.17
N ASN A 98 8.94 -11.22 20.36
CA ASN A 98 10.08 -11.33 21.27
C ASN A 98 11.28 -10.51 20.77
N PHE A 99 11.56 -10.51 19.46
CA PHE A 99 12.57 -9.63 18.87
C PHE A 99 12.23 -8.16 19.13
N ALA A 100 10.98 -7.76 18.94
CA ALA A 100 10.53 -6.40 19.20
C ALA A 100 10.57 -6.02 20.70
N GLU A 101 10.67 -6.99 21.62
CA GLU A 101 10.86 -6.72 23.06
C GLU A 101 12.35 -6.51 23.41
N ASP A 102 13.28 -6.93 22.55
CA ASP A 102 14.72 -6.67 22.69
C ASP A 102 15.11 -5.34 22.02
N LEU A 103 14.85 -4.24 22.74
CA LEU A 103 15.09 -2.88 22.26
C LEU A 103 16.56 -2.62 21.92
N GLU A 104 17.48 -3.19 22.70
CA GLU A 104 18.92 -3.02 22.50
C GLU A 104 19.37 -3.68 21.20
N PHE A 105 18.91 -4.91 20.94
CA PHE A 105 19.16 -5.60 19.68
C PHE A 105 18.64 -4.79 18.49
N CYS A 106 17.35 -4.44 18.47
CA CYS A 106 16.74 -3.74 17.34
C CYS A 106 17.41 -2.37 17.08
N ASN A 107 17.66 -1.58 18.12
CA ASN A 107 18.31 -0.28 17.97
C ASN A 107 19.77 -0.41 17.53
N SER A 108 20.48 -1.45 17.96
CA SER A 108 21.84 -1.74 17.49
C SER A 108 21.85 -2.15 16.02
N GLN A 109 20.87 -2.96 15.58
CA GLN A 109 20.68 -3.28 14.16
C GLN A 109 20.47 -2.01 13.34
N MET A 110 19.51 -1.16 13.72
CA MET A 110 19.22 0.07 12.99
C MET A 110 20.44 0.98 12.89
N ARG A 111 21.18 1.16 13.99
CA ARG A 111 22.40 1.96 13.99
C ARG A 111 23.50 1.36 13.12
N PHE A 112 23.64 0.04 13.09
CA PHE A 112 24.66 -0.61 12.28
C PHE A 112 24.30 -0.54 10.80
N TRP A 113 23.08 -0.91 10.44
CA TRP A 113 22.58 -0.97 9.07
C TRP A 113 22.62 0.38 8.38
N PHE A 114 22.06 1.39 9.04
CA PHE A 114 21.83 2.69 8.45
C PHE A 114 22.89 3.71 8.86
N ALA A 115 24.03 3.25 9.41
CA ALA A 115 25.21 4.10 9.51
C ALA A 115 25.62 4.55 8.10
N VAL A 116 25.88 5.85 7.98
CA VAL A 116 26.27 6.52 6.73
C VAL A 116 27.47 5.81 6.13
N ARG A 117 27.27 5.26 4.92
CA ARG A 117 28.31 4.56 4.14
C ARG A 117 28.13 4.87 2.66
N THR A 118 29.24 4.97 1.96
CA THR A 118 29.23 4.93 0.49
C THR A 118 29.01 3.50 -0.02
N GLU A 119 28.84 3.36 -1.33
CA GLU A 119 28.76 2.06 -2.00
C GLU A 119 30.06 1.27 -1.84
N GLU A 120 31.22 1.91 -1.98
CA GLU A 120 32.53 1.28 -1.84
C GLU A 120 32.77 0.80 -0.41
N GLN A 121 32.38 1.60 0.59
CA GLN A 121 32.47 1.22 2.00
C GLN A 121 31.55 0.04 2.32
N THR A 122 30.35 0.01 1.73
CA THR A 122 29.40 -1.08 1.88
C THR A 122 29.91 -2.36 1.22
N GLN A 123 30.44 -2.27 0.00
CA GLN A 123 31.07 -3.39 -0.69
C GLN A 123 32.27 -3.93 0.09
N HIS A 124 33.16 -3.05 0.58
CA HIS A 124 34.30 -3.45 1.40
C HIS A 124 33.87 -4.17 2.69
N LEU A 125 32.77 -3.72 3.32
CA LEU A 125 32.18 -4.41 4.47
C LEU A 125 31.71 -5.82 4.10
N LEU A 126 30.98 -5.96 2.98
CA LEU A 126 30.50 -7.26 2.49
C LEU A 126 31.66 -8.21 2.16
N ASP A 127 32.68 -7.73 1.45
CA ASP A 127 33.87 -8.49 1.09
C ASP A 127 34.61 -8.98 2.32
N ARG A 128 34.78 -8.11 3.32
CA ARG A 128 35.40 -8.47 4.59
C ARG A 128 34.59 -9.53 5.33
N LEU A 129 33.27 -9.36 5.40
CA LEU A 129 32.37 -10.33 6.04
C LEU A 129 32.30 -11.68 5.31
N ASN A 130 32.57 -11.71 4.01
CA ASN A 130 32.66 -12.93 3.22
C ASN A 130 33.95 -13.72 3.49
N ARG A 131 35.02 -13.09 4.02
CA ARG A 131 36.26 -13.76 4.41
C ARG A 131 36.12 -14.44 5.77
N CYS A 132 36.43 -15.73 5.84
CA CYS A 132 36.32 -16.51 7.07
C CYS A 132 37.65 -16.58 7.83
N SER A 133 37.69 -16.00 9.03
CA SER A 133 38.76 -16.14 10.03
C SER A 133 38.29 -16.82 11.33
N CYS A 134 37.10 -17.42 11.32
CA CYS A 134 36.50 -18.05 12.50
C CYS A 134 37.35 -19.24 13.01
N PRO A 135 37.48 -19.44 14.34
CA PRO A 135 38.18 -20.59 14.90
C PRO A 135 37.34 -21.87 14.79
N MET A 136 37.44 -22.55 13.65
CA MET A 136 36.66 -23.77 13.32
C MET A 136 36.96 -24.99 14.22
N SER A 137 37.97 -24.88 15.08
CA SER A 137 38.25 -25.83 16.16
C SER A 137 37.11 -25.86 17.20
N ASP A 138 36.41 -24.75 17.41
CA ASP A 138 35.22 -24.69 18.28
C ASP A 138 34.02 -25.39 17.58
N PRO A 139 33.47 -26.47 18.17
CA PRO A 139 32.32 -27.19 17.61
C PRO A 139 31.09 -26.32 17.38
N ARG A 140 30.82 -25.32 18.25
CA ARG A 140 29.65 -24.44 18.11
C ARG A 140 29.79 -23.53 16.90
N ILE A 141 30.99 -22.99 16.69
CA ILE A 141 31.29 -22.16 15.52
C ILE A 141 31.15 -22.98 14.23
N ARG A 142 31.64 -24.23 14.25
CA ARG A 142 31.47 -25.16 13.13
C ARG A 142 30.00 -25.45 12.85
N GLU A 143 29.18 -25.62 13.88
CA GLU A 143 27.73 -25.79 13.76
C GLU A 143 27.06 -24.55 13.16
N TYR A 144 27.37 -23.34 13.64
CA TYR A 144 26.87 -22.10 13.02
C TYR A 144 27.26 -22.02 11.54
N HIS A 145 28.48 -22.40 11.18
CA HIS A 145 28.88 -22.45 9.77
C HIS A 145 28.09 -23.46 8.93
N ARG A 146 27.72 -24.62 9.50
CA ARG A 146 26.89 -25.63 8.84
C ARG A 146 25.51 -25.05 8.55
N PHE A 147 24.82 -24.57 9.59
CA PHE A 147 23.49 -23.96 9.46
C PHE A 147 23.52 -22.73 8.54
N GLY A 148 24.54 -21.89 8.65
CA GLY A 148 24.67 -20.72 7.78
C GLY A 148 24.80 -21.10 6.31
N ARG A 149 25.47 -22.21 5.98
CA ARG A 149 25.55 -22.72 4.60
C ARG A 149 24.23 -23.28 4.09
N GLU A 150 23.49 -23.97 4.96
CA GLU A 150 22.16 -24.49 4.64
C GLU A 150 21.19 -23.35 4.39
N GLU A 151 21.20 -22.34 5.25
CA GLU A 151 20.38 -21.14 5.11
C GLU A 151 20.75 -20.31 3.88
N GLU A 152 22.05 -20.16 3.59
CA GLU A 152 22.55 -19.51 2.37
C GLU A 152 21.91 -20.13 1.12
N LYS A 153 21.91 -21.47 1.03
CA LYS A 153 21.27 -22.19 -0.07
C LYS A 153 19.76 -22.01 -0.09
N ARG A 154 19.12 -22.10 1.08
CA ARG A 154 17.67 -21.96 1.23
C ARG A 154 17.19 -20.59 0.77
N LEU A 155 17.84 -19.51 1.23
CA LEU A 155 17.49 -18.14 0.87
C LEU A 155 17.85 -17.81 -0.58
N SER A 156 18.94 -18.37 -1.12
CA SER A 156 19.26 -18.24 -2.55
C SER A 156 18.15 -18.82 -3.42
N LEU A 157 17.64 -20.01 -3.07
CA LEU A 157 16.49 -20.62 -3.75
C LEU A 157 15.22 -19.78 -3.59
N MET A 158 14.93 -19.30 -2.38
CA MET A 158 13.77 -18.44 -2.10
C MET A 158 13.84 -17.05 -2.73
N LEU A 159 15.02 -16.59 -3.14
CA LEU A 159 15.17 -15.32 -3.83
C LEU A 159 15.38 -15.51 -5.33
N GLY A 160 15.33 -16.76 -5.82
CA GLY A 160 15.50 -17.09 -7.24
C GLY A 160 16.87 -16.67 -7.78
N MET A 161 17.90 -16.66 -6.92
CA MET A 161 19.22 -16.13 -7.26
C MET A 161 20.31 -17.17 -7.09
N ASP A 162 21.17 -17.30 -8.10
CA ASP A 162 22.27 -18.26 -8.11
C ASP A 162 23.55 -17.73 -7.45
N THR A 163 23.68 -16.42 -7.21
CA THR A 163 24.96 -15.77 -6.85
C THR A 163 24.94 -14.97 -5.55
N GLN A 164 24.22 -15.41 -4.51
CA GLN A 164 24.31 -14.74 -3.22
C GLN A 164 25.61 -15.07 -2.49
N THR A 165 26.18 -14.05 -1.87
CA THR A 165 27.28 -14.23 -0.92
C THR A 165 26.72 -14.41 0.50
N PRO A 166 27.46 -15.04 1.42
CA PRO A 166 27.02 -15.19 2.81
C PRO A 166 26.64 -13.88 3.47
N SER A 167 27.37 -12.79 3.19
CA SER A 167 27.07 -11.46 3.74
C SER A 167 25.75 -10.92 3.22
N THR A 168 25.54 -10.90 1.90
CA THR A 168 24.27 -10.46 1.32
C THR A 168 23.08 -11.25 1.85
N THR A 169 23.22 -12.58 2.03
CA THR A 169 22.16 -13.40 2.59
C THR A 169 21.90 -13.13 4.08
N TYR A 170 22.97 -12.92 4.86
CA TYR A 170 22.85 -12.48 6.26
C TYR A 170 22.07 -11.17 6.37
N PHE A 171 22.42 -10.20 5.53
CA PHE A 171 21.72 -8.92 5.50
C PHE A 171 20.26 -9.10 5.08
N SER A 172 19.96 -9.84 4.00
CA SER A 172 18.56 -10.13 3.60
C SER A 172 17.73 -10.73 4.74
N LEU A 173 18.27 -11.72 5.46
CA LEU A 173 17.56 -12.35 6.57
C LEU A 173 17.30 -11.35 7.71
N MET A 174 18.26 -10.49 8.00
CA MET A 174 18.11 -9.50 9.06
C MET A 174 17.11 -8.40 8.68
N VAL A 175 17.04 -7.95 7.41
CA VAL A 175 15.92 -7.09 6.95
C VAL A 175 14.59 -7.77 7.23
N HIS A 176 14.48 -9.05 6.89
CA HIS A 176 13.26 -9.82 7.07
C HIS A 176 12.84 -9.92 8.54
N VAL A 177 13.81 -10.10 9.45
CA VAL A 177 13.55 -10.09 10.90
C VAL A 177 13.04 -8.73 11.35
N MET A 178 13.70 -7.65 10.93
CA MET A 178 13.31 -6.28 11.30
C MET A 178 11.95 -5.89 10.72
N ALA A 179 11.67 -6.27 9.48
CA ALA A 179 10.36 -6.09 8.85
C ALA A 179 9.26 -6.84 9.61
N GLY A 180 9.49 -8.10 9.99
CA GLY A 180 8.55 -8.88 10.82
C GLY A 180 8.29 -8.26 12.19
N SER A 181 9.31 -7.64 12.80
CA SER A 181 9.14 -6.87 14.05
C SER A 181 8.32 -5.59 13.84
N LEU A 182 8.46 -4.91 12.71
CA LEU A 182 7.66 -3.71 12.37
C LEU A 182 6.21 -4.04 12.03
N GLU A 183 5.95 -5.15 11.34
CA GLU A 183 4.60 -5.53 10.92
C GLU A 183 3.66 -5.72 12.12
N GLY A 184 4.17 -6.24 13.24
CA GLY A 184 3.43 -6.41 14.49
C GLY A 184 3.27 -5.14 15.33
N ALA A 185 3.91 -4.03 14.96
CA ALA A 185 3.89 -2.80 15.74
C ALA A 185 2.68 -1.92 15.43
N ASN A 186 2.08 -1.33 16.47
CA ASN A 186 0.96 -0.41 16.32
C ASN A 186 1.46 1.02 16.08
N TYR A 187 1.38 1.50 14.84
CA TYR A 187 1.89 2.82 14.46
C TYR A 187 1.32 3.99 15.28
N LYS A 188 0.05 3.93 15.72
CA LYS A 188 -0.54 4.99 16.59
C LYS A 188 0.14 5.00 17.96
N SER A 189 0.46 3.84 18.51
CA SER A 189 1.17 3.73 19.78
C SER A 189 2.63 4.17 19.66
N VAL A 190 3.31 3.86 18.55
CA VAL A 190 4.68 4.34 18.27
C VAL A 190 4.72 5.86 18.17
N ALA A 191 3.83 6.44 17.36
CA ALA A 191 3.76 7.89 17.16
C ALA A 191 3.46 8.64 18.47
N LYS A 192 2.73 8.01 19.40
CA LYS A 192 2.42 8.55 20.73
C LYS A 192 3.45 8.17 21.81
N ARG A 193 4.52 7.44 21.46
CA ARG A 193 5.53 6.93 22.41
C ARG A 193 4.92 6.12 23.56
N ALA A 194 3.85 5.38 23.27
CA ALA A 194 3.06 4.64 24.25
C ALA A 194 3.34 3.13 24.24
N THR A 195 4.03 2.63 23.21
CA THR A 195 4.43 1.21 23.14
C THR A 195 5.73 0.98 23.91
N ARG A 196 5.84 -0.21 24.52
CA ARG A 196 7.08 -0.71 25.14
C ARG A 196 7.87 -1.64 24.23
N ARG A 197 7.33 -1.97 23.05
CA ARG A 197 7.99 -2.77 22.02
C ARG A 197 8.56 -1.88 20.95
N TRP A 198 9.64 -2.32 20.33
CA TRP A 198 10.29 -1.68 19.21
C TRP A 198 9.37 -1.64 17.97
N PRO A 199 9.37 -0.52 17.23
CA PRO A 199 9.97 0.76 17.59
C PRO A 199 9.19 1.43 18.73
N THR A 200 9.89 2.02 19.71
CA THR A 200 9.24 2.76 20.82
C THR A 200 8.85 4.16 20.41
N CYS A 201 9.58 4.72 19.45
CA CYS A 201 9.35 6.03 18.85
C CYS A 201 9.85 6.05 17.39
N PRO A 202 9.41 7.00 16.54
CA PRO A 202 9.90 7.12 15.17
C PRO A 202 11.42 7.21 15.05
N GLU A 203 12.10 7.82 16.03
CA GLU A 203 13.55 8.02 16.04
C GLU A 203 14.34 6.70 16.12
N ASP A 204 13.75 5.65 16.69
CA ASP A 204 14.36 4.31 16.70
C ASP A 204 14.57 3.77 15.27
N LEU A 205 13.77 4.24 14.29
CA LEU A 205 13.86 3.81 12.89
C LEU A 205 14.87 4.62 12.07
N MET A 206 15.27 5.80 12.55
CA MET A 206 16.09 6.74 11.79
C MET A 206 17.19 7.33 12.69
N PRO A 207 18.09 6.49 13.23
CA PRO A 207 19.07 6.92 14.23
C PRO A 207 20.05 8.01 13.73
N TYR A 208 20.16 8.19 12.41
CA TYR A 208 21.00 9.22 11.77
C TYR A 208 20.16 10.25 10.98
N GLY A 209 18.86 10.30 11.22
CA GLY A 209 17.93 11.18 10.52
C GLY A 209 17.28 10.54 9.28
N PRO A 210 16.22 11.19 8.76
CA PRO A 210 15.37 10.62 7.72
C PRO A 210 16.05 10.52 6.36
N GLN A 211 16.85 11.53 5.96
CA GLN A 211 17.62 11.50 4.71
C GLN A 211 18.63 10.33 4.69
N GLU A 212 19.38 10.15 5.78
CA GLU A 212 20.39 9.09 5.87
C GLU A 212 19.78 7.69 5.87
N LEU A 213 18.57 7.53 6.44
CA LEU A 213 17.83 6.27 6.33
C LEU A 213 17.52 5.96 4.87
N ILE A 214 16.93 6.91 4.12
CA ILE A 214 16.59 6.72 2.70
C ILE A 214 17.85 6.46 1.86
N ASN A 215 18.90 7.26 2.03
CA ASN A 215 20.17 7.09 1.32
C ASN A 215 20.75 5.69 1.57
N SER A 216 20.75 5.26 2.83
CA SER A 216 21.25 3.94 3.20
C SER A 216 20.40 2.81 2.63
N ILE A 217 19.06 2.94 2.61
CA ILE A 217 18.16 1.97 1.96
C ILE A 217 18.49 1.87 0.46
N VAL A 218 18.70 3.01 -0.21
CA VAL A 218 19.10 3.04 -1.63
C VAL A 218 20.44 2.32 -1.84
N VAL A 219 21.44 2.57 -1.01
CA VAL A 219 22.75 1.89 -1.08
C VAL A 219 22.58 0.38 -0.89
N TRP A 220 21.87 -0.03 0.17
CA TRP A 220 21.62 -1.45 0.45
C TRP A 220 20.83 -2.15 -0.66
N SER A 221 19.91 -1.46 -1.33
CA SER A 221 19.14 -2.02 -2.44
C SER A 221 19.99 -2.45 -3.65
N LYS A 222 21.24 -1.97 -3.75
CA LYS A 222 22.19 -2.38 -4.80
C LYS A 222 22.87 -3.72 -4.51
N PHE A 223 23.01 -4.07 -3.23
CA PHE A 223 23.74 -5.27 -2.80
C PHE A 223 22.80 -6.38 -2.33
N ILE A 224 21.67 -6.00 -1.72
CA ILE A 224 20.67 -6.94 -1.24
C ILE A 224 19.68 -7.18 -2.39
N PRO A 225 19.64 -8.38 -2.93
CA PRO A 225 18.75 -8.69 -4.04
C PRO A 225 17.28 -8.79 -3.62
N GLY A 226 16.41 -8.55 -4.59
CA GLY A 226 14.97 -8.74 -4.47
C GLY A 226 14.25 -7.62 -3.74
N MET A 227 13.06 -7.93 -3.23
CA MET A 227 12.09 -6.93 -2.77
C MET A 227 12.14 -6.61 -1.26
N VAL A 228 12.93 -7.37 -0.48
CA VAL A 228 12.91 -7.31 0.99
C VAL A 228 13.32 -5.93 1.54
N VAL A 229 14.27 -5.25 0.89
CA VAL A 229 14.70 -3.90 1.31
C VAL A 229 13.58 -2.88 1.12
N PHE A 230 12.80 -3.01 0.05
CA PHE A 230 11.69 -2.11 -0.25
C PHE A 230 10.47 -2.40 0.62
N GLU A 231 10.22 -3.66 0.96
CA GLU A 231 9.23 -4.02 1.99
C GLU A 231 9.59 -3.37 3.34
N PHE A 232 10.85 -3.45 3.77
CA PHE A 232 11.29 -2.77 4.98
C PHE A 232 11.18 -1.24 4.86
N ALA A 233 11.52 -0.66 3.70
CA ALA A 233 11.37 0.76 3.45
C ALA A 233 9.91 1.21 3.58
N SER A 234 8.96 0.44 3.03
CA SER A 234 7.53 0.76 3.08
C SER A 234 6.99 0.70 4.52
N LEU A 235 7.48 -0.25 5.32
CA LEU A 235 7.19 -0.29 6.75
C LEU A 235 7.77 0.92 7.47
N CYS A 236 9.03 1.32 7.22
CA CYS A 236 9.59 2.54 7.81
C CYS A 236 8.77 3.78 7.46
N ILE A 237 8.39 3.93 6.19
CA ILE A 237 7.55 5.02 5.69
C ILE A 237 6.17 4.99 6.36
N ARG A 238 5.57 3.82 6.61
CA ARG A 238 4.31 3.73 7.35
C ARG A 238 4.40 4.35 8.73
N PHE A 239 5.54 4.22 9.44
CA PHE A 239 5.73 4.79 10.78
C PHE A 239 6.23 6.24 10.75
N CYS A 240 6.98 6.64 9.73
CA CYS A 240 7.71 7.90 9.67
C CYS A 240 7.35 8.75 8.43
N GLY A 241 6.19 8.52 7.80
CA GLY A 241 5.87 8.99 6.46
C GLY A 241 6.18 10.45 6.20
N SER A 242 5.64 11.37 7.01
CA SER A 242 5.88 12.81 6.81
C SER A 242 7.35 13.24 6.89
N LEU A 243 8.19 12.42 7.52
CA LEU A 243 9.63 12.67 7.63
C LEU A 243 10.40 12.00 6.48
N LEU A 244 9.97 10.81 6.03
CA LEU A 244 10.70 10.01 5.03
C LEU A 244 10.26 10.27 3.59
N ILE A 245 8.99 10.56 3.34
CA ILE A 245 8.44 10.74 1.99
C ILE A 245 9.18 11.81 1.19
N PRO A 246 9.46 13.03 1.72
CA PRO A 246 10.18 14.04 0.95
C PRO A 246 11.52 13.54 0.43
N HIS A 247 12.31 12.89 1.30
CA HIS A 247 13.60 12.34 0.91
C HIS A 247 13.48 11.11 -0.01
N ALA A 248 12.45 10.28 0.18
CA ALA A 248 12.19 9.13 -0.69
C ALA A 248 11.85 9.57 -2.12
N VAL A 249 11.04 10.63 -2.26
CA VAL A 249 10.68 11.26 -3.55
C VAL A 249 11.90 11.86 -4.25
N GLU A 250 12.79 12.53 -3.51
CA GLU A 250 14.01 13.12 -4.05
C GLU A 250 15.10 12.08 -4.39
N SER A 251 14.99 10.87 -3.83
CA SER A 251 15.93 9.78 -4.02
C SER A 251 15.54 8.85 -5.19
N PRO A 252 16.46 8.00 -5.69
CA PRO A 252 16.11 6.99 -6.69
C PRO A 252 15.36 5.76 -6.10
N LEU A 253 14.79 5.84 -4.88
CA LEU A 253 14.19 4.68 -4.20
C LEU A 253 13.07 4.02 -5.02
N THR A 254 12.10 4.79 -5.54
CA THR A 254 11.00 4.25 -6.35
C THR A 254 11.49 3.64 -7.65
N ARG A 255 12.42 4.32 -8.33
CA ARG A 255 13.09 3.76 -9.51
C ARG A 255 13.70 2.39 -9.20
N ARG A 256 14.45 2.29 -8.11
CA ARG A 256 15.11 1.04 -7.70
C ARG A 256 14.09 -0.06 -7.37
N ALA A 257 12.95 0.28 -6.77
CA ALA A 257 11.88 -0.68 -6.52
C ALA A 257 11.27 -1.21 -7.83
N ILE A 258 11.05 -0.34 -8.81
CA ILE A 258 10.54 -0.70 -10.14
C ILE A 258 11.55 -1.57 -10.90
N ASP A 259 12.84 -1.21 -10.87
CA ASP A 259 13.93 -2.00 -11.47
C ASP A 259 14.05 -3.39 -10.83
N ALA A 260 13.84 -3.49 -9.51
CA ALA A 260 13.80 -4.77 -8.79
C ALA A 260 12.58 -5.62 -9.21
N GLY A 261 11.41 -5.00 -9.37
CA GLY A 261 10.22 -5.67 -9.94
C GLY A 261 10.46 -6.17 -11.38
N ARG A 262 11.17 -5.40 -12.21
CA ARG A 262 11.58 -5.84 -13.56
C ARG A 262 12.54 -7.02 -13.51
N THR A 263 13.54 -6.96 -12.63
CA THR A 263 14.51 -8.06 -12.42
C THR A 263 13.80 -9.34 -11.99
N LEU A 264 12.81 -9.24 -11.10
CA LEU A 264 11.98 -10.37 -10.68
C LEU A 264 11.25 -11.00 -11.88
N PHE A 265 10.66 -10.17 -12.76
CA PHE A 265 10.06 -10.65 -14.00
C PHE A 265 11.08 -11.41 -14.86
N ASP A 266 12.25 -10.82 -15.15
CA ASP A 266 13.25 -11.41 -16.05
C ASP A 266 13.75 -12.77 -15.54
N LEU A 267 14.04 -12.88 -14.24
CA LEU A 267 14.45 -14.14 -13.59
C LEU A 267 13.36 -15.20 -13.67
N THR A 268 12.13 -14.81 -13.36
CA THR A 268 10.99 -15.73 -13.36
C THR A 268 10.68 -16.20 -14.77
N TRP A 269 10.65 -15.28 -15.73
CA TRP A 269 10.38 -15.57 -17.13
C TRP A 269 11.43 -16.50 -17.73
N THR A 270 12.71 -16.20 -17.51
CA THR A 270 13.82 -17.07 -17.91
C THR A 270 13.63 -18.48 -17.34
N THR A 271 13.27 -18.61 -16.06
CA THR A 271 13.07 -19.92 -15.43
C THR A 271 11.84 -20.66 -15.97
N VAL A 272 10.74 -19.95 -16.24
CA VAL A 272 9.52 -20.52 -16.82
C VAL A 272 9.79 -21.09 -18.21
N ARG A 273 10.63 -20.41 -19.02
CA ARG A 273 11.07 -20.90 -20.35
C ARG A 273 11.88 -22.19 -20.27
N LEU A 274 12.64 -22.41 -19.20
CA LEU A 274 13.39 -23.65 -19.00
C LEU A 274 12.44 -24.83 -18.77
N ARG A 275 12.74 -26.01 -19.32
CA ARG A 275 11.93 -27.25 -19.16
C ARG A 275 12.12 -27.94 -17.79
N ALA A 276 12.84 -27.35 -16.85
CA ALA A 276 13.20 -27.96 -15.57
C ALA A 276 12.14 -27.69 -14.47
N ASN A 277 11.25 -28.66 -14.22
CA ASN A 277 10.15 -28.53 -13.25
C ASN A 277 10.60 -28.19 -11.82
N THR A 278 11.74 -28.73 -11.36
CA THR A 278 12.28 -28.46 -10.01
C THR A 278 12.64 -26.98 -9.83
N ARG A 279 13.24 -26.37 -10.85
CA ARG A 279 13.56 -24.93 -10.84
C ARG A 279 12.31 -24.06 -10.84
N ARG A 280 11.28 -24.45 -11.60
CA ARG A 280 10.01 -23.71 -11.63
C ARG A 280 9.30 -23.70 -10.27
N ARG A 281 9.35 -24.79 -9.50
CA ARG A 281 8.78 -24.83 -8.14
C ARG A 281 9.51 -23.87 -7.21
N ALA A 282 10.85 -23.93 -7.17
CA ALA A 282 11.66 -23.01 -6.35
C ALA A 282 11.42 -21.54 -6.76
N MET A 283 11.37 -21.27 -8.07
CA MET A 283 11.08 -19.93 -8.59
C MET A 283 9.66 -19.46 -8.26
N SER A 284 8.68 -20.36 -8.19
CA SER A 284 7.32 -20.01 -7.79
C SER A 284 7.22 -19.56 -6.33
N GLU A 285 7.94 -20.25 -5.43
CA GLU A 285 8.05 -19.83 -4.02
C GLU A 285 8.75 -18.47 -3.92
N ALA A 286 9.83 -18.29 -4.68
CA ALA A 286 10.57 -17.04 -4.72
C ALA A 286 9.78 -15.87 -5.30
N PHE A 287 9.02 -16.11 -6.37
CA PHE A 287 8.12 -15.15 -6.97
C PHE A 287 7.05 -14.70 -5.97
N THR A 288 6.40 -15.65 -5.30
CA THR A 288 5.37 -15.37 -4.29
C THR A 288 5.91 -14.48 -3.17
N LEU A 289 7.09 -14.80 -2.63
CA LEU A 289 7.68 -13.99 -1.56
C LEU A 289 8.03 -12.57 -2.03
N GLN A 290 8.66 -12.45 -3.20
CA GLN A 290 9.13 -11.14 -3.67
C GLN A 290 7.97 -10.25 -4.14
N ILE A 291 6.94 -10.84 -4.75
CA ILE A 291 5.79 -10.07 -5.25
C ILE A 291 4.98 -9.47 -4.10
N GLU A 292 4.89 -10.16 -2.96
CA GLU A 292 4.29 -9.60 -1.74
C GLU A 292 5.03 -8.34 -1.28
N GLY A 293 6.37 -8.39 -1.21
CA GLY A 293 7.19 -7.22 -0.87
C GLY A 293 7.01 -6.05 -1.85
N PHE A 294 6.91 -6.34 -3.16
CA PHE A 294 6.63 -5.33 -4.18
C PHE A 294 5.25 -4.69 -4.04
N LEU A 295 4.22 -5.51 -3.84
CA LEU A 295 2.86 -5.02 -3.60
C LEU A 295 2.79 -4.20 -2.30
N TYR A 296 3.45 -4.63 -1.22
CA TYR A 296 3.50 -3.86 0.01
C TYR A 296 4.20 -2.52 -0.15
N TYR A 297 5.26 -2.46 -0.96
CA TYR A 297 5.88 -1.18 -1.29
C TYR A 297 4.87 -0.21 -1.91
N PHE A 298 4.17 -0.62 -2.97
CA PHE A 298 3.20 0.27 -3.61
C PHE A 298 1.96 0.54 -2.75
N GLN A 299 1.47 -0.40 -1.96
CA GLN A 299 0.31 -0.19 -1.10
C GLN A 299 0.61 0.73 0.10
N ASP A 300 1.75 0.55 0.76
CA ASP A 300 2.06 1.28 1.98
C ASP A 300 2.80 2.60 1.69
N PHE A 301 3.68 2.64 0.69
CA PHE A 301 4.38 3.87 0.30
C PHE A 301 3.58 4.70 -0.68
N TYR A 302 2.99 4.12 -1.73
CA TYR A 302 2.37 4.88 -2.82
C TYR A 302 0.86 5.11 -2.60
N ASP A 303 0.03 4.08 -2.44
CA ASP A 303 -1.43 4.21 -2.37
C ASP A 303 -1.92 5.06 -1.19
N ARG A 304 -1.13 5.13 -0.11
CA ARG A 304 -1.46 5.93 1.08
C ARG A 304 -1.17 7.41 0.93
N GLN A 305 -0.48 7.81 -0.15
CA GLN A 305 -0.19 9.21 -0.39
C GLN A 305 -1.38 9.89 -1.07
N PRO A 306 -1.55 11.20 -0.83
CA PRO A 306 -2.40 11.99 -1.70
C PRO A 306 -1.89 11.95 -3.15
N VAL A 307 -2.80 12.12 -4.10
CA VAL A 307 -2.58 11.85 -5.54
C VAL A 307 -1.42 12.67 -6.12
N ASP A 308 -1.20 13.89 -5.64
CA ASP A 308 -0.05 14.73 -6.01
C ASP A 308 1.29 14.14 -5.58
N LYS A 309 1.34 13.63 -4.36
CA LYS A 309 2.50 12.93 -3.83
C LYS A 309 2.68 11.58 -4.50
N GLN A 310 1.62 10.91 -4.96
CA GLN A 310 1.72 9.69 -5.76
C GLN A 310 2.46 9.97 -7.09
N ALA A 311 2.03 10.99 -7.83
CA ALA A 311 2.69 11.40 -9.08
C ALA A 311 4.16 11.78 -8.84
N THR A 312 4.41 12.60 -7.82
CA THR A 312 5.78 13.02 -7.48
C THR A 312 6.66 11.83 -7.04
N THR A 313 6.09 10.86 -6.33
CA THR A 313 6.80 9.65 -5.85
C THR A 313 7.26 8.75 -6.98
N LEU A 314 6.50 8.66 -8.06
CA LEU A 314 6.91 7.89 -9.22
C LEU A 314 7.90 8.65 -10.09
N GLY A 315 7.90 9.99 -10.07
CA GLY A 315 8.98 10.81 -10.59
C GLY A 315 9.27 10.62 -12.09
N GLY A 316 8.27 10.27 -12.91
CA GLY A 316 8.48 9.95 -14.34
C GLY A 316 8.55 8.47 -14.68
N TYR A 317 8.57 7.59 -13.68
CA TYR A 317 8.64 6.14 -13.88
C TYR A 317 7.27 5.48 -13.97
N GLU A 318 6.20 6.25 -14.22
CA GLU A 318 4.83 5.75 -14.14
C GLU A 318 4.52 4.73 -15.22
N LEU A 319 4.94 5.02 -16.46
CA LEU A 319 4.80 4.08 -17.57
C LEU A 319 5.58 2.79 -17.31
N LYS A 320 6.83 2.90 -16.84
CA LYS A 320 7.66 1.73 -16.47
C LYS A 320 7.02 0.91 -15.35
N ALA A 321 6.48 1.56 -14.32
CA ALA A 321 5.81 0.87 -13.23
C ALA A 321 4.58 0.08 -13.75
N THR A 322 3.73 0.72 -14.56
CA THR A 322 2.58 0.07 -15.20
C THR A 322 3.00 -1.12 -16.05
N GLN A 323 4.06 -0.98 -16.86
CA GLN A 323 4.63 -2.05 -17.66
C GLN A 323 5.14 -3.22 -16.79
N VAL A 324 5.83 -2.95 -15.68
CA VAL A 324 6.29 -3.99 -14.74
C VAL A 324 5.10 -4.75 -14.14
N PHE A 325 4.04 -4.07 -13.69
CA PHE A 325 2.84 -4.73 -13.18
C PHE A 325 2.16 -5.61 -14.23
N SER A 326 2.09 -5.14 -15.48
CA SER A 326 1.57 -5.92 -16.61
C SER A 326 2.39 -7.19 -16.85
N LEU A 327 3.72 -7.07 -16.95
CA LEU A 327 4.63 -8.21 -17.16
C LEU A 327 4.56 -9.24 -16.01
N LEU A 328 4.54 -8.77 -14.76
CA LEU A 328 4.42 -9.63 -13.59
C LEU A 328 3.07 -10.35 -13.55
N ALA A 329 1.97 -9.68 -13.97
CA ALA A 329 0.65 -10.31 -14.07
C ALA A 329 0.67 -11.45 -15.11
N TYR A 330 1.27 -11.25 -16.28
CA TYR A 330 1.41 -12.30 -17.31
C TYR A 330 2.19 -13.53 -16.87
N VAL A 331 3.23 -13.32 -16.07
CA VAL A 331 4.04 -14.43 -15.53
C VAL A 331 3.31 -15.12 -14.39
N ALA A 332 2.61 -14.37 -13.54
CA ALA A 332 1.75 -14.93 -12.51
C ALA A 332 0.60 -15.75 -13.12
N ASP A 333 0.08 -15.37 -14.28
CA ASP A 333 -0.99 -16.09 -14.98
C ASP A 333 -0.47 -17.35 -15.74
N ASP A 334 0.84 -17.50 -15.94
CA ASP A 334 1.41 -18.64 -16.68
C ASP A 334 1.25 -19.98 -15.94
N PRO A 335 0.52 -20.97 -16.48
CA PRO A 335 0.26 -22.25 -15.81
C PRO A 335 1.53 -23.05 -15.47
N ARG A 336 2.66 -22.77 -16.14
CA ARG A 336 3.94 -23.43 -15.90
C ARG A 336 4.62 -22.95 -14.61
N LEU A 337 4.24 -21.79 -14.08
CA LEU A 337 4.68 -21.29 -12.78
C LEU A 337 3.68 -21.75 -11.70
N PRO A 338 3.99 -22.74 -10.84
CA PRO A 338 3.02 -23.38 -9.95
C PRO A 338 2.70 -22.54 -8.69
N LEU A 339 1.98 -21.42 -8.86
CA LEU A 339 1.55 -20.56 -7.76
C LEU A 339 0.37 -21.17 -6.98
N SER A 340 0.48 -21.21 -5.64
CA SER A 340 -0.59 -21.67 -4.75
C SER A 340 -1.81 -20.73 -4.72
N CYS A 341 -1.60 -19.45 -5.01
CA CYS A 341 -2.62 -18.40 -4.96
C CYS A 341 -2.62 -17.56 -6.25
N ARG A 342 -2.61 -18.24 -7.41
CA ARG A 342 -2.52 -17.63 -8.74
C ARG A 342 -3.51 -16.47 -8.93
N GLU A 343 -4.80 -16.75 -8.83
CA GLU A 343 -5.87 -15.77 -9.11
C GLU A 343 -5.74 -14.51 -8.25
N ALA A 344 -5.51 -14.68 -6.95
CA ALA A 344 -5.39 -13.56 -6.03
C ALA A 344 -4.09 -12.75 -6.23
N THR A 345 -3.01 -13.41 -6.67
CA THR A 345 -1.76 -12.74 -7.07
C THR A 345 -1.95 -11.91 -8.33
N VAL A 346 -2.57 -12.50 -9.37
CA VAL A 346 -2.91 -11.81 -10.62
C VAL A 346 -3.81 -10.62 -10.33
N ALA A 347 -4.89 -10.79 -9.57
CA ALA A 347 -5.82 -9.72 -9.21
C ALA A 347 -5.13 -8.56 -8.47
N SER A 348 -4.18 -8.86 -7.58
CA SER A 348 -3.43 -7.83 -6.85
C SER A 348 -2.52 -7.03 -7.77
N LEU A 349 -1.86 -7.70 -8.72
CA LEU A 349 -1.00 -7.06 -9.71
C LEU A 349 -1.79 -6.23 -10.71
N THR A 350 -2.91 -6.75 -11.19
CA THR A 350 -3.76 -6.02 -12.14
C THR A 350 -4.40 -4.81 -11.48
N THR A 351 -4.90 -4.94 -10.24
CA THR A 351 -5.44 -3.81 -9.46
C THR A 351 -4.38 -2.74 -9.26
N GLN A 352 -3.14 -3.11 -8.93
CA GLN A 352 -2.09 -2.12 -8.69
C GLN A 352 -1.61 -1.46 -9.98
N GLY A 353 -1.44 -2.23 -11.07
CA GLY A 353 -1.14 -1.71 -12.40
C GLY A 353 -2.21 -0.74 -12.89
N PHE A 354 -3.49 -1.08 -12.68
CA PHE A 354 -4.64 -0.22 -12.97
C PHE A 354 -4.59 1.13 -12.24
N LYS A 355 -4.30 1.13 -10.94
CA LYS A 355 -4.20 2.39 -10.16
C LYS A 355 -3.12 3.33 -10.71
N ILE A 356 -1.96 2.78 -11.06
CA ILE A 356 -0.85 3.57 -11.62
C ILE A 356 -1.21 4.04 -13.03
N TYR A 357 -1.83 3.18 -13.85
CA TYR A 357 -2.30 3.55 -15.18
C TYR A 357 -3.31 4.71 -15.12
N ARG A 358 -4.31 4.66 -14.24
CA ARG A 358 -5.25 5.77 -14.07
C ARG A 358 -4.57 7.05 -13.60
N LEU A 359 -3.56 6.93 -12.74
CA LEU A 359 -2.78 8.07 -12.31
C LEU A 359 -2.11 8.77 -13.50
N ILE A 360 -1.50 8.02 -14.44
CA ILE A 360 -0.91 8.57 -15.67
C ILE A 360 -1.93 9.41 -16.44
N GLY A 361 -3.15 8.87 -16.62
CA GLY A 361 -4.21 9.54 -17.37
C GLY A 361 -4.72 10.83 -16.72
N LEU A 362 -4.37 11.11 -15.46
CA LEU A 362 -4.74 12.36 -14.79
C LEU A 362 -3.83 13.54 -15.16
N TYR A 363 -2.58 13.32 -15.55
CA TYR A 363 -1.64 14.44 -15.81
C TYR A 363 -0.75 14.28 -17.05
N ILE A 364 -0.79 13.15 -17.75
CA ILE A 364 -0.12 12.98 -19.05
C ILE A 364 -1.19 12.98 -20.13
N ASP A 365 -1.17 14.01 -20.96
CA ASP A 365 -2.08 14.20 -22.10
C ASP A 365 -1.26 14.52 -23.37
N PRO A 366 -1.33 13.71 -24.44
CA PRO A 366 -2.13 12.49 -24.57
C PRO A 366 -1.55 11.34 -23.75
N MET A 367 -2.45 10.50 -23.23
CA MET A 367 -2.07 9.27 -22.55
C MET A 367 -1.30 8.34 -23.52
N PRO A 368 -0.13 7.79 -23.13
CA PRO A 368 0.63 6.92 -24.01
C PRO A 368 -0.15 5.63 -24.30
N ALA A 369 -0.28 5.29 -25.58
CA ALA A 369 -0.81 3.99 -25.99
C ALA A 369 0.14 2.88 -25.51
N VAL A 370 -0.31 2.08 -24.54
CA VAL A 370 0.46 0.98 -23.98
C VAL A 370 -0.38 -0.29 -23.98
N LEU A 371 0.20 -1.37 -24.51
CA LEU A 371 -0.40 -2.70 -24.45
C LEU A 371 -0.28 -3.24 -23.02
N LEU A 372 -1.37 -3.70 -22.42
CA LEU A 372 -1.39 -4.17 -21.03
C LEU A 372 -1.99 -5.57 -20.91
N HIS A 373 -1.74 -6.21 -19.76
CA HIS A 373 -2.44 -7.42 -19.34
C HIS A 373 -3.96 -7.16 -19.31
N PRO A 374 -4.81 -8.05 -19.88
CA PRO A 374 -6.26 -7.84 -19.93
C PRO A 374 -6.88 -7.56 -18.57
N GLY A 375 -6.46 -8.26 -17.52
CA GLY A 375 -6.96 -7.98 -16.17
C GLY A 375 -6.74 -6.53 -15.68
N ILE A 376 -5.75 -5.79 -16.19
CA ILE A 376 -5.62 -4.34 -15.89
C ILE A 376 -6.72 -3.55 -16.62
N CYS A 377 -7.01 -3.92 -17.87
CA CYS A 377 -8.06 -3.30 -18.68
C CYS A 377 -9.45 -3.63 -18.13
N ASP A 378 -9.65 -4.89 -17.71
CA ASP A 378 -10.88 -5.36 -17.09
C ASP A 378 -11.15 -4.65 -15.76
N GLU A 379 -10.11 -4.35 -14.97
CA GLU A 379 -10.27 -3.55 -13.75
C GLU A 379 -10.69 -2.11 -14.04
N ASP A 380 -10.24 -1.51 -15.15
CA ASP A 380 -10.71 -0.19 -15.59
C ASP A 380 -12.16 -0.21 -16.05
N ALA A 381 -12.53 -1.17 -16.89
CA ALA A 381 -13.91 -1.40 -17.29
C ALA A 381 -14.81 -1.69 -16.08
N ALA A 382 -14.37 -2.54 -15.15
CA ALA A 382 -15.10 -2.89 -13.95
C ALA A 382 -15.18 -1.71 -12.97
N ALA A 383 -14.14 -0.88 -12.83
CA ALA A 383 -14.20 0.34 -12.03
C ALA A 383 -15.22 1.32 -12.59
N SER A 384 -15.26 1.47 -13.91
CA SER A 384 -16.26 2.27 -14.62
C SER A 384 -17.67 1.70 -14.41
N MET A 385 -17.87 0.38 -14.54
CA MET A 385 -19.17 -0.27 -14.29
C MET A 385 -19.62 -0.21 -12.83
N ARG A 386 -18.71 -0.43 -11.85
CA ARG A 386 -19.02 -0.33 -10.41
C ARG A 386 -19.48 1.08 -10.06
N ALA A 387 -18.74 2.09 -10.53
CA ALA A 387 -19.11 3.48 -10.39
C ALA A 387 -20.46 3.81 -11.06
N GLN A 388 -20.93 3.01 -12.02
CA GLN A 388 -22.27 3.18 -12.60
C GLN A 388 -23.35 2.43 -11.81
N SER A 389 -23.10 1.17 -11.44
CA SER A 389 -24.04 0.27 -10.76
C SER A 389 -24.36 0.73 -9.33
N GLU A 390 -23.35 1.17 -8.58
CA GLU A 390 -23.54 1.60 -7.18
C GLU A 390 -24.44 2.84 -7.09
N TYR A 391 -24.34 3.74 -8.07
CA TYR A 391 -25.20 4.92 -8.14
C TYR A 391 -26.66 4.58 -8.44
N GLN A 392 -26.90 3.51 -9.20
CA GLN A 392 -28.27 3.08 -9.54
C GLN A 392 -29.04 2.60 -8.31
N HIS A 393 -28.36 1.99 -7.33
CA HIS A 393 -29.00 1.53 -6.09
C HIS A 393 -29.33 2.66 -5.11
N VAL A 394 -28.56 3.75 -5.13
CA VAL A 394 -28.71 4.88 -4.22
C VAL A 394 -29.75 5.86 -4.69
N PHE A 395 -29.81 6.08 -6.00
CA PHE A 395 -30.75 6.99 -6.63
C PHE A 395 -31.61 6.17 -7.61
N PRO A 396 -32.67 5.49 -7.13
CA PRO A 396 -33.56 4.70 -7.99
C PRO A 396 -34.11 5.52 -9.16
N GLU A 397 -34.30 6.82 -8.95
CA GLU A 397 -34.71 7.75 -9.99
C GLU A 397 -33.64 8.01 -11.05
N LEU A 398 -32.37 8.17 -10.65
CA LEU A 398 -31.25 8.25 -11.60
C LEU A 398 -31.13 6.96 -12.42
N ALA A 399 -31.35 5.80 -11.78
CA ALA A 399 -31.38 4.51 -12.46
C ALA A 399 -32.50 4.45 -13.51
N ARG A 400 -33.71 4.90 -13.16
CA ARG A 400 -34.86 4.99 -14.07
C ARG A 400 -34.54 5.86 -15.28
N LEU A 401 -34.12 7.11 -15.05
CA LEU A 401 -33.82 8.08 -16.12
C LEU A 401 -32.70 7.58 -17.05
N ARG A 402 -31.69 6.91 -16.49
CA ARG A 402 -30.62 6.28 -17.27
C ARG A 402 -31.11 5.11 -18.12
N ALA A 403 -31.93 4.23 -17.56
CA ALA A 403 -32.50 3.09 -18.29
C ALA A 403 -33.39 3.56 -19.45
N GLU A 404 -34.16 4.62 -19.24
CA GLU A 404 -34.98 5.24 -20.28
C GLU A 404 -34.12 5.87 -21.39
N THR A 405 -33.04 6.57 -21.03
CA THR A 405 -32.09 7.14 -22.00
C THR A 405 -31.39 6.04 -22.81
N ALA A 406 -30.96 4.96 -22.16
CA ALA A 406 -30.34 3.81 -22.82
C ALA A 406 -31.33 3.05 -23.74
N ALA A 407 -32.62 3.11 -23.44
CA ALA A 407 -33.69 2.60 -24.30
C ALA A 407 -34.06 3.57 -25.45
N GLY A 408 -33.34 4.69 -25.60
CA GLY A 408 -33.58 5.68 -26.66
C GLY A 408 -34.72 6.65 -26.38
N ARG A 409 -35.28 6.69 -25.17
CA ARG A 409 -36.29 7.70 -24.79
C ARG A 409 -35.62 9.05 -24.61
N GLN A 410 -36.13 10.08 -25.29
CA GLN A 410 -35.75 11.45 -25.00
C GLN A 410 -36.34 11.86 -23.64
N LEU A 411 -35.48 12.32 -22.73
CA LEU A 411 -35.92 12.90 -21.46
C LEU A 411 -36.58 14.25 -21.72
N THR A 412 -37.60 14.58 -20.92
CA THR A 412 -38.10 15.97 -20.87
C THR A 412 -37.02 16.90 -20.32
N ALA A 413 -37.15 18.21 -20.55
CA ALA A 413 -36.19 19.19 -20.01
C ALA A 413 -36.06 19.09 -18.48
N GLU A 414 -37.19 18.91 -17.78
CA GLU A 414 -37.24 18.70 -16.33
C GLU A 414 -36.52 17.40 -15.92
N GLU A 415 -36.78 16.29 -16.62
CA GLU A 415 -36.12 15.01 -16.35
C GLU A 415 -34.62 15.04 -16.66
N SER A 416 -34.20 15.79 -17.68
CA SER A 416 -32.79 16.00 -18.00
C SER A 416 -32.09 16.80 -16.91
N ALA A 417 -32.68 17.92 -16.47
CA ALA A 417 -32.14 18.73 -15.37
C ALA A 417 -32.05 17.90 -14.07
N LYS A 418 -33.08 17.09 -13.78
CA LYS A 418 -33.09 16.20 -12.63
C LYS A 418 -32.03 15.10 -12.73
N TYR A 419 -31.83 14.52 -13.92
CA TYR A 419 -30.78 13.54 -14.19
C TYR A 419 -29.39 14.10 -13.89
N GLU A 420 -29.08 15.29 -14.43
CA GLU A 420 -27.82 15.98 -14.22
C GLU A 420 -27.60 16.35 -12.75
N PHE A 421 -28.65 16.85 -12.08
CA PHE A 421 -28.61 17.16 -10.66
C PHE A 421 -28.27 15.92 -9.81
N LEU A 422 -28.99 14.82 -10.00
CA LEU A 422 -28.77 13.59 -9.21
C LEU A 422 -27.39 12.97 -9.47
N LEU A 423 -26.93 13.01 -10.73
CA LEU A 423 -25.60 12.53 -11.10
C LEU A 423 -24.51 13.35 -10.39
N THR A 424 -24.62 14.67 -10.47
CA THR A 424 -23.71 15.63 -9.82
C THR A 424 -23.72 15.48 -8.31
N TYR A 425 -24.93 15.41 -7.71
CA TYR A 425 -25.11 15.28 -6.28
C TYR A 425 -24.47 14.00 -5.75
N GLY A 426 -24.72 12.86 -6.41
CA GLY A 426 -24.13 11.59 -6.03
C GLY A 426 -22.60 11.63 -6.07
N LEU A 427 -22.02 12.30 -7.08
CA LEU A 427 -20.57 12.47 -7.20
C LEU A 427 -19.99 13.31 -6.05
N LEU A 428 -20.59 14.46 -5.77
CA LEU A 428 -20.18 15.33 -4.66
C LEU A 428 -20.31 14.61 -3.32
N ALA A 429 -21.42 13.92 -3.08
CA ALA A 429 -21.66 13.17 -1.85
C ALA A 429 -20.64 12.05 -1.65
N ARG A 430 -20.30 11.33 -2.73
CA ARG A 430 -19.26 10.30 -2.70
C ARG A 430 -17.91 10.90 -2.32
N HIS A 431 -17.48 11.95 -2.99
CA HIS A 431 -16.20 12.60 -2.73
C HIS A 431 -16.14 13.19 -1.31
N ALA A 432 -17.18 13.90 -0.88
CA ALA A 432 -17.26 14.45 0.47
C ALA A 432 -17.17 13.34 1.53
N THR A 433 -17.83 12.19 1.32
CA THR A 433 -17.74 11.04 2.23
C THR A 433 -16.30 10.52 2.36
N ILE A 434 -15.63 10.29 1.23
CA ILE A 434 -14.24 9.80 1.18
C ILE A 434 -13.32 10.78 1.90
N LEU A 435 -13.45 12.07 1.60
CA LEU A 435 -12.58 13.12 2.10
C LEU A 435 -12.80 13.38 3.60
N MET A 436 -14.05 13.40 4.08
CA MET A 436 -14.32 13.49 5.52
C MET A 436 -13.73 12.32 6.30
N ARG A 437 -13.80 11.10 5.76
CA ARG A 437 -13.16 9.92 6.36
C ARG A 437 -11.64 10.06 6.36
N TYR A 438 -11.05 10.46 5.23
CA TYR A 438 -9.62 10.73 5.14
C TYR A 438 -9.18 11.75 6.21
N MET A 439 -9.87 12.88 6.35
CA MET A 439 -9.55 13.90 7.35
C MET A 439 -9.78 13.43 8.79
N ARG A 440 -10.73 12.52 9.00
CA ARG A 440 -10.93 11.89 10.31
C ARG A 440 -9.77 10.98 10.68
N PHE A 441 -9.14 10.30 9.74
CA PHE A 441 -8.10 9.30 10.03
C PHE A 441 -6.68 9.76 9.75
N THR A 442 -6.50 10.83 8.98
CA THR A 442 -5.20 11.46 8.78
C THR A 442 -4.64 11.97 10.10
N LEU A 443 -3.32 11.88 10.22
CA LEU A 443 -2.54 12.34 11.38
C LEU A 443 -1.74 13.60 11.03
N GLN A 444 -2.07 14.26 9.92
CA GLN A 444 -1.47 15.53 9.48
C GLN A 444 -2.28 16.72 9.99
N CYS A 445 -1.62 17.88 10.11
CA CYS A 445 -2.26 19.14 10.41
C CYS A 445 -3.17 19.55 9.24
N SER A 446 -4.39 20.01 9.53
CA SER A 446 -5.38 20.50 8.57
C SER A 446 -5.29 22.02 8.38
N ALA A 447 -4.14 22.59 8.67
CA ALA A 447 -3.87 23.99 8.39
C ALA A 447 -3.04 24.06 7.12
N GLN A 448 -3.47 24.93 6.22
CA GLN A 448 -2.76 25.23 4.99
C GLN A 448 -1.26 25.45 5.24
N ASP A 449 -0.43 24.87 4.37
CA ASP A 449 1.04 24.95 4.38
C ASP A 449 1.73 24.33 5.61
N CYS A 450 0.97 23.66 6.49
CA CYS A 450 1.53 22.98 7.65
C CYS A 450 1.69 21.49 7.38
N HIS A 451 2.89 21.08 6.98
CA HIS A 451 3.22 19.66 6.74
C HIS A 451 3.48 18.85 8.02
N ASN A 452 3.18 19.41 9.19
CA ASN A 452 3.37 18.71 10.45
C ASN A 452 2.39 17.54 10.56
N SER A 453 2.89 16.42 11.07
CA SER A 453 2.08 15.27 11.46
C SER A 453 2.37 14.90 12.92
N ILE A 454 1.53 14.05 13.49
CA ILE A 454 1.82 13.44 14.80
C ILE A 454 3.19 12.74 14.76
N HIS A 455 3.58 12.18 13.61
CA HIS A 455 4.88 11.53 13.42
C HIS A 455 6.03 12.54 13.42
N SER A 456 5.89 13.70 12.77
CA SER A 456 6.97 14.69 12.69
C SER A 456 7.19 15.44 13.99
N THR A 457 6.13 15.62 14.78
CA THR A 457 6.18 16.43 16.00
C THR A 457 6.33 15.61 17.28
N GLY A 458 6.00 14.31 17.24
CA GLY A 458 5.86 13.45 18.42
C GLY A 458 4.78 13.91 19.40
N LYS A 459 3.91 14.85 19.01
CA LYS A 459 2.89 15.46 19.87
C LYS A 459 1.50 14.99 19.45
N THR A 460 0.61 14.86 20.42
CA THR A 460 -0.80 14.67 20.13
C THR A 460 -1.38 15.97 19.57
N PHE A 461 -2.00 15.89 18.41
CA PHE A 461 -2.69 17.02 17.81
C PHE A 461 -4.09 17.17 18.39
N GLN A 462 -4.60 18.41 18.40
CA GLN A 462 -5.94 18.70 18.89
C GLN A 462 -6.91 18.68 17.71
N ARG A 463 -8.03 17.96 17.85
CA ARG A 463 -9.13 18.05 16.89
C ARG A 463 -9.98 19.28 17.17
N CYS A 464 -10.55 19.85 16.12
CA CYS A 464 -11.55 20.90 16.25
C CYS A 464 -12.70 20.40 17.15
N CYS A 465 -12.96 21.08 18.26
CA CYS A 465 -13.96 20.65 19.25
C CYS A 465 -15.40 20.65 18.72
N LYS A 466 -15.66 21.31 17.59
CA LYS A 466 -16.99 21.42 16.98
C LYS A 466 -17.27 20.32 15.95
N CYS A 467 -16.45 20.21 14.90
CA CYS A 467 -16.67 19.19 13.87
C CYS A 467 -15.97 17.87 14.17
N ASN A 468 -14.94 17.85 15.03
CA ASN A 468 -14.13 16.66 15.36
C ASN A 468 -13.43 16.00 14.14
N LEU A 469 -13.27 16.73 13.03
CA LEU A 469 -12.60 16.25 11.81
C LEU A 469 -11.21 16.86 11.71
N ALA A 470 -11.12 18.17 11.46
CA ALA A 470 -9.86 18.87 11.30
C ALA A 470 -8.95 18.71 12.53
N LEU A 471 -7.67 18.48 12.29
CA LEU A 471 -6.65 18.18 13.27
C LEU A 471 -5.56 19.25 13.21
N TYR A 472 -5.16 19.83 14.35
CA TYR A 472 -4.19 20.93 14.37
C TYR A 472 -3.02 20.64 15.30
N CYS A 473 -1.80 20.92 14.81
CA CYS A 473 -0.58 20.76 15.59
C CYS A 473 -0.38 21.87 16.64
N SER A 474 -1.06 23.00 16.48
CA SER A 474 -0.98 24.16 17.38
C SER A 474 -2.23 25.03 17.29
N LYS A 475 -2.43 25.90 18.28
CA LYS A 475 -3.48 26.93 18.27
C LYS A 475 -3.29 27.93 17.12
N THR A 476 -2.05 28.26 16.78
CA THR A 476 -1.71 29.15 15.67
C THR A 476 -2.15 28.56 14.33
N CYS A 477 -1.86 27.27 14.08
CA CYS A 477 -2.32 26.58 12.88
C CYS A 477 -3.86 26.50 12.83
N GLN A 478 -4.52 26.25 13.96
CA GLN A 478 -5.99 26.30 14.02
C GLN A 478 -6.52 27.70 13.65
N GLN A 479 -5.93 28.78 14.17
CA GLN A 479 -6.33 30.15 13.86
C GLN A 479 -6.08 30.52 12.39
N ALA A 480 -4.95 30.08 11.83
CA ALA A 480 -4.64 30.27 10.42
C ALA A 480 -5.68 29.57 9.53
N ALA A 481 -5.97 28.29 9.77
CA ALA A 481 -7.02 27.56 9.05
C ALA A 481 -8.41 28.17 9.25
N TRP A 482 -8.69 28.69 10.46
CA TRP A 482 -9.97 29.32 10.79
C TRP A 482 -10.24 30.59 9.97
N ASN A 483 -9.18 31.32 9.65
CA ASN A 483 -9.19 32.59 8.93
C ASN A 483 -8.60 32.48 7.51
N ALA A 484 -8.45 31.25 6.98
CA ALA A 484 -7.90 31.04 5.65
C ALA A 484 -8.74 31.79 4.61
N GLU A 485 -8.07 32.43 3.65
CA GLU A 485 -8.74 33.19 2.59
C GLU A 485 -9.64 32.27 1.75
N LYS A 486 -9.10 31.10 1.39
CA LYS A 486 -9.83 30.06 0.67
C LYS A 486 -10.30 29.01 1.66
N PHE A 487 -11.59 28.71 1.63
CA PHE A 487 -12.23 27.69 2.47
C PHE A 487 -11.97 27.87 3.99
N PRO A 488 -12.35 29.02 4.60
CA PRO A 488 -12.13 29.26 6.01
C PRO A 488 -12.77 28.16 6.86
N HIS A 489 -11.99 27.52 7.73
CA HIS A 489 -12.48 26.41 8.56
C HIS A 489 -13.67 26.83 9.43
N LYS A 490 -13.83 28.11 9.76
CA LYS A 490 -15.01 28.63 10.47
C LYS A 490 -16.33 28.27 9.78
N THR A 491 -16.38 28.37 8.45
CA THR A 491 -17.55 28.06 7.63
C THR A 491 -17.70 26.56 7.48
N LEU A 492 -16.62 25.90 7.02
CA LEU A 492 -16.59 24.44 6.85
C LEU A 492 -16.91 23.67 8.11
N CYS A 493 -16.48 24.16 9.27
CA CYS A 493 -16.73 23.50 10.55
C CYS A 493 -18.23 23.34 10.82
N LYS A 494 -19.04 24.33 10.44
CA LYS A 494 -20.50 24.26 10.54
C LYS A 494 -21.07 23.25 9.55
N ILE A 495 -20.59 23.30 8.30
CA ILE A 495 -21.00 22.41 7.21
C ILE A 495 -20.68 20.96 7.56
N MET A 496 -19.42 20.65 7.88
CA MET A 496 -18.96 19.32 8.26
C MET A 496 -19.71 18.76 9.47
N ARG A 497 -20.02 19.61 10.46
CA ARG A 497 -20.83 19.18 11.61
C ARG A 497 -22.24 18.81 11.17
N LYS A 498 -22.93 19.67 10.42
CA LYS A 498 -24.27 19.40 9.86
C LYS A 498 -24.28 18.09 9.08
N VAL A 499 -23.37 17.96 8.13
CA VAL A 499 -23.25 16.81 7.22
C VAL A 499 -22.90 15.52 7.98
N SER A 500 -22.00 15.59 8.97
CA SER A 500 -21.66 14.45 9.83
C SER A 500 -22.82 14.03 10.73
N ASP A 501 -23.55 14.99 11.31
CA ASP A 501 -24.69 14.72 12.19
C ASP A 501 -25.83 14.04 11.41
N VAL A 502 -26.09 14.49 10.17
CA VAL A 502 -27.08 13.87 9.27
C VAL A 502 -26.70 12.44 8.87
N ALA A 503 -25.45 12.21 8.45
CA ALA A 503 -25.00 10.86 8.09
C ALA A 503 -25.05 9.90 9.29
N GLY A 504 -24.80 10.43 10.48
CA GLY A 504 -24.53 9.70 11.70
C GLY A 504 -23.05 9.38 11.81
N PRO A 505 -22.31 9.93 12.80
CA PRO A 505 -20.85 9.74 12.91
C PRO A 505 -20.41 8.28 12.98
N ALA A 506 -21.23 7.40 13.57
CA ALA A 506 -20.96 5.97 13.64
C ALA A 506 -20.99 5.27 12.27
N LEU A 507 -21.85 5.74 11.35
CA LEU A 507 -21.87 5.28 9.96
C LEU A 507 -20.71 5.90 9.20
N LEU A 508 -20.62 7.24 9.22
CA LEU A 508 -19.66 8.00 8.43
C LEU A 508 -18.20 7.67 8.80
N PHE A 509 -17.91 7.47 10.09
CA PHE A 509 -16.57 7.18 10.61
C PHE A 509 -16.46 5.82 11.27
N ARG A 510 -17.28 4.84 10.83
CA ARG A 510 -17.10 3.45 11.22
C ARG A 510 -15.63 3.09 11.01
N ASP A 511 -14.91 2.87 12.11
CA ASP A 511 -13.54 2.37 12.09
C ASP A 511 -13.64 1.07 11.30
N ILE A 512 -13.12 1.07 10.07
CA ILE A 512 -12.90 -0.17 9.35
C ILE A 512 -11.76 -0.82 10.12
N PRO A 513 -12.03 -1.91 10.87
CA PRO A 513 -10.96 -2.60 11.57
C PRO A 513 -9.98 -3.05 10.50
N ASP A 514 -8.75 -2.56 10.64
CA ASP A 514 -7.49 -3.11 10.12
C ASP A 514 -7.58 -3.99 8.86
N ARG A 515 -7.04 -3.49 7.73
CA ARG A 515 -6.70 -4.14 6.45
C ARG A 515 -7.75 -5.01 5.70
N ASP A 516 -8.70 -5.67 6.37
CA ASP A 516 -9.48 -6.77 5.82
C ASP A 516 -10.98 -6.48 5.61
N ALA A 517 -11.55 -5.50 6.33
CA ALA A 517 -12.96 -5.18 6.21
C ALA A 517 -13.20 -4.01 5.24
N ARG A 518 -12.76 -4.15 3.98
CA ARG A 518 -13.24 -3.28 2.90
C ARG A 518 -14.72 -3.58 2.66
N GLU A 519 -15.62 -3.09 3.51
CA GLU A 519 -16.86 -2.59 2.93
C GLU A 519 -16.39 -1.58 1.87
N PRO A 520 -16.72 -1.77 0.58
CA PRO A 520 -16.31 -0.85 -0.46
C PRO A 520 -16.69 0.55 0.03
N VAL A 521 -15.72 1.46 0.05
CA VAL A 521 -15.95 2.85 0.47
C VAL A 521 -17.12 3.46 -0.32
N GLU A 522 -17.33 2.91 -1.51
CA GLU A 522 -18.42 3.11 -2.42
C GLU A 522 -19.80 2.75 -1.82
N VAL A 523 -19.98 1.57 -1.22
CA VAL A 523 -21.25 1.18 -0.57
C VAL A 523 -21.57 2.10 0.60
N LEU A 524 -20.56 2.48 1.37
CA LEU A 524 -20.74 3.45 2.45
C LEU A 524 -21.10 4.83 1.90
N ALA A 525 -20.38 5.31 0.88
CA ALA A 525 -20.64 6.59 0.21
C ALA A 525 -22.05 6.66 -0.36
N ALA A 526 -22.51 5.56 -0.95
CA ALA A 526 -23.86 5.34 -1.42
C ALA A 526 -24.91 5.55 -0.32
N VAL A 527 -24.78 4.86 0.82
CA VAL A 527 -25.71 5.00 1.95
C VAL A 527 -25.67 6.42 2.54
N VAL A 528 -24.48 7.01 2.66
CA VAL A 528 -24.31 8.37 3.16
C VAL A 528 -24.95 9.40 2.22
N ALA A 529 -24.79 9.24 0.90
CA ALA A 529 -25.40 10.09 -0.11
C ALA A 529 -26.93 10.06 -0.06
N SER A 530 -27.54 8.88 0.11
CA SER A 530 -29.01 8.76 0.30
C SER A 530 -29.48 9.58 1.50
N LYS A 531 -28.81 9.44 2.65
CA LYS A 531 -29.17 10.19 3.86
C LYS A 531 -29.01 11.70 3.70
N TRP A 532 -27.95 12.15 3.04
CA TRP A 532 -27.75 13.57 2.77
C TRP A 532 -28.82 14.11 1.83
N HIS A 533 -29.21 13.32 0.83
CA HIS A 533 -30.28 13.70 -0.10
C HIS A 533 -31.64 13.79 0.63
N GLU A 534 -32.00 12.77 1.40
CA GLU A 534 -33.24 12.72 2.20
C GLU A 534 -33.34 13.87 3.23
N ALA A 535 -32.20 14.33 3.74
CA ALA A 535 -32.13 15.44 4.68
C ALA A 535 -31.91 16.80 4.01
N HIS A 536 -31.99 16.87 2.68
CA HIS A 536 -31.79 18.08 1.89
C HIS A 536 -30.47 18.82 2.21
N VAL A 537 -29.37 18.07 2.37
CA VAL A 537 -28.03 18.67 2.41
C VAL A 537 -27.76 19.30 1.05
N ALA A 538 -27.48 20.60 1.03
CA ALA A 538 -27.28 21.36 -0.21
C ALA A 538 -26.06 20.83 -0.99
N PRO A 539 -26.09 20.79 -2.33
CA PRO A 539 -24.92 20.46 -3.14
C PRO A 539 -23.73 21.39 -2.85
N SER A 540 -23.97 22.67 -2.58
CA SER A 540 -22.96 23.65 -2.20
C SER A 540 -22.23 23.30 -0.91
N ASP A 541 -22.92 22.75 0.09
CA ASP A 541 -22.30 22.26 1.33
C ASP A 541 -21.29 21.12 1.02
N LEU A 542 -21.67 20.20 0.14
CA LEU A 542 -20.80 19.08 -0.27
C LEU A 542 -19.64 19.58 -1.11
N PHE A 543 -19.90 20.54 -2.00
CA PHE A 543 -18.87 21.19 -2.80
C PHE A 543 -17.83 21.91 -1.95
N GLU A 544 -18.23 22.64 -0.92
CA GLU A 544 -17.32 23.28 0.05
C GLU A 544 -16.40 22.25 0.74
N ILE A 545 -16.95 21.09 1.14
CA ILE A 545 -16.15 20.00 1.73
C ILE A 545 -15.14 19.45 0.71
N VAL A 546 -15.59 19.16 -0.52
CA VAL A 546 -14.75 18.63 -1.58
C VAL A 546 -13.67 19.63 -1.97
N GLY A 547 -14.04 20.90 -2.13
CA GLY A 547 -13.15 22.01 -2.47
C GLY A 547 -12.06 22.20 -1.41
N TRP A 548 -12.45 22.29 -0.12
CA TRP A 548 -11.49 22.38 0.97
C TRP A 548 -10.55 21.17 1.04
N ALA A 549 -11.10 19.95 1.01
CA ALA A 549 -10.27 18.78 1.16
C ALA A 549 -9.40 18.57 -0.07
N THR A 550 -9.87 18.93 -1.28
CA THR A 550 -9.01 18.96 -2.46
C THR A 550 -7.91 20.02 -2.29
N TYR A 551 -8.25 21.21 -1.79
CA TYR A 551 -7.26 22.27 -1.57
C TYR A 551 -6.19 21.91 -0.54
N GLU A 552 -6.56 21.18 0.52
CA GLU A 552 -5.61 20.65 1.52
C GLU A 552 -4.80 19.46 1.01
N THR A 553 -5.44 18.58 0.22
CA THR A 553 -4.85 17.30 -0.22
C THR A 553 -3.99 17.48 -1.47
N TYR A 554 -4.39 18.38 -2.36
CA TYR A 554 -3.71 18.68 -3.61
C TYR A 554 -3.03 20.04 -3.49
N SER A 555 -1.71 20.01 -3.37
CA SER A 555 -0.88 21.22 -3.45
C SER A 555 -1.25 22.03 -4.71
N PRO A 556 -1.23 23.38 -4.66
CA PRO A 556 -1.65 24.21 -5.78
C PRO A 556 -0.80 23.92 -7.02
N ALA A 557 -1.44 23.29 -8.01
CA ALA A 557 -0.92 22.69 -9.24
C ALA A 557 -0.05 21.45 -9.03
N LEU A 558 -0.63 20.27 -9.34
CA LEU A 558 0.18 19.18 -9.88
C LEU A 558 1.07 19.79 -10.98
N PRO A 559 2.40 19.59 -10.96
CA PRO A 559 3.22 20.08 -12.06
C PRO A 559 2.70 19.44 -13.33
N GLU A 560 2.18 20.26 -14.26
CA GLU A 560 1.73 19.80 -15.57
C GLU A 560 2.94 19.14 -16.24
N LYS A 561 2.95 17.82 -16.26
CA LYS A 561 4.07 17.06 -16.79
C LYS A 561 3.69 16.54 -18.16
N ARG A 562 4.23 17.19 -19.19
CA ARG A 562 3.91 16.88 -20.59
C ARG A 562 4.50 15.56 -21.08
N GLU A 563 5.51 15.02 -20.40
CA GLU A 563 6.24 13.83 -20.85
C GLU A 563 6.57 12.89 -19.68
N CYS A 564 6.35 11.58 -19.85
CA CYS A 564 6.88 10.56 -18.93
C CYS A 564 8.25 10.05 -19.42
N GLU A 565 9.03 9.39 -18.56
CA GLU A 565 10.18 8.66 -19.08
C GLU A 565 9.71 7.58 -20.05
N PRO A 566 10.42 7.36 -21.17
CA PRO A 566 10.06 6.30 -22.10
C PRO A 566 10.02 4.95 -21.37
N GLY A 567 9.07 4.09 -21.75
CA GLY A 567 8.96 2.74 -21.22
C GLY A 567 10.19 1.88 -21.50
N TYR A 568 10.15 0.61 -21.09
CA TYR A 568 11.21 -0.34 -21.45
C TYR A 568 11.22 -0.59 -22.96
N LEU A 569 12.40 -0.47 -23.58
CA LEU A 569 12.56 -0.66 -25.02
C LEU A 569 12.20 -2.08 -25.49
N ASP A 570 12.39 -3.07 -24.62
CA ASP A 570 12.08 -4.48 -24.90
C ASP A 570 10.65 -4.89 -24.50
N TYR A 571 9.82 -3.95 -24.04
CA TYR A 571 8.52 -4.27 -23.47
C TYR A 571 7.61 -5.01 -24.47
N GLU A 572 7.48 -4.47 -25.68
CA GLU A 572 6.60 -5.06 -26.70
C GLU A 572 7.10 -6.42 -27.19
N GLU A 573 8.42 -6.60 -27.30
CA GLU A 573 9.04 -7.89 -27.63
C GLU A 573 8.68 -8.94 -26.56
N LYS A 574 8.88 -8.62 -25.27
CA LYS A 574 8.53 -9.50 -24.16
C LYS A 574 7.04 -9.81 -24.10
N LEU A 575 6.21 -8.80 -24.35
CA LEU A 575 4.76 -8.96 -24.33
C LEU A 575 4.28 -9.85 -25.48
N THR A 576 4.84 -9.68 -26.68
CA THR A 576 4.57 -10.55 -27.82
C THR A 576 4.94 -12.00 -27.50
N GLU A 577 6.13 -12.23 -26.93
CA GLU A 577 6.57 -13.57 -26.49
C GLU A 577 5.59 -14.19 -25.47
N LEU A 578 5.04 -13.39 -24.55
CA LEU A 578 4.05 -13.85 -23.56
C LEU A 578 2.68 -14.13 -24.18
N CYS A 579 2.27 -13.37 -25.20
CA CYS A 579 0.96 -13.50 -25.84
C CYS A 579 0.90 -14.62 -26.90
N GLU A 580 2.03 -14.98 -27.52
CA GLU A 580 2.10 -16.06 -28.52
C GLU A 580 2.00 -17.47 -27.93
N ARG A 581 1.93 -17.60 -26.60
CA ARG A 581 1.83 -18.90 -25.93
C ARG A 581 0.41 -19.47 -26.02
N ASP A 582 0.31 -20.80 -26.08
CA ASP A 582 -0.97 -21.49 -26.03
C ASP A 582 -1.75 -21.13 -24.75
N GLY A 583 -2.98 -20.63 -24.94
CA GLY A 583 -3.88 -20.25 -23.84
C GLY A 583 -3.54 -18.94 -23.14
N ALA A 584 -2.55 -18.18 -23.62
CA ALA A 584 -2.25 -16.88 -23.05
C ALA A 584 -3.31 -15.83 -23.43
N SER A 585 -3.61 -14.96 -22.46
CA SER A 585 -4.43 -13.78 -22.65
C SER A 585 -3.77 -12.81 -23.66
N LYS A 586 -4.52 -12.35 -24.66
CA LYS A 586 -4.00 -11.38 -25.64
C LYS A 586 -3.86 -10.01 -25.01
N ALA A 587 -2.72 -9.36 -25.20
CA ALA A 587 -2.54 -7.98 -24.75
C ALA A 587 -3.60 -7.08 -25.35
N THR A 588 -4.12 -6.16 -24.53
CA THR A 588 -5.16 -5.23 -24.93
C THR A 588 -4.63 -3.81 -24.74
N SER A 589 -4.81 -2.96 -25.74
CA SER A 589 -4.65 -1.52 -25.55
C SER A 589 -5.91 -1.03 -24.86
N LEU A 590 -5.77 -0.27 -23.78
CA LEU A 590 -6.89 0.54 -23.32
C LEU A 590 -7.15 1.60 -24.39
N ALA A 591 -8.32 1.53 -25.02
CA ALA A 591 -8.79 2.62 -25.86
C ALA A 591 -8.94 3.84 -24.94
N THR A 592 -8.36 4.97 -25.33
CA THR A 592 -8.50 6.24 -24.64
C THR A 592 -9.96 6.70 -24.73
N GLU A 593 -10.85 6.11 -23.93
CA GLU A 593 -12.05 6.83 -23.52
C GLU A 593 -11.56 7.95 -22.61
N HIS A 594 -11.91 9.19 -22.95
CA HIS A 594 -11.51 10.40 -22.23
C HIS A 594 -11.74 10.21 -20.72
N MET A 595 -10.66 9.94 -19.98
CA MET A 595 -10.69 10.14 -18.54
C MET A 595 -10.93 11.63 -18.31
N VAL A 596 -11.79 11.95 -17.35
CA VAL A 596 -12.07 13.33 -16.93
C VAL A 596 -10.73 13.99 -16.62
N SER A 597 -10.27 14.83 -17.54
CA SER A 597 -8.94 15.42 -17.46
C SER A 597 -8.87 16.38 -16.28
N VAL A 598 -7.67 16.76 -15.83
CA VAL A 598 -7.51 17.86 -14.87
C VAL A 598 -8.18 19.15 -15.39
N HIS A 599 -8.28 19.33 -16.71
CA HIS A 599 -9.05 20.41 -17.31
C HIS A 599 -10.56 20.24 -17.11
N GLU A 600 -11.12 19.05 -17.20
CA GLU A 600 -12.54 18.82 -16.87
C GLU A 600 -12.81 18.93 -15.36
N TYR A 601 -11.86 18.56 -14.49
CA TYR A 601 -11.97 18.85 -13.05
C TYR A 601 -11.92 20.36 -12.77
N THR A 602 -11.08 21.09 -13.50
CA THR A 602 -11.03 22.56 -13.43
C THR A 602 -12.30 23.18 -14.00
N ALA A 603 -12.85 22.63 -15.08
CA ALA A 603 -14.13 23.02 -15.64
C ALA A 603 -15.29 22.73 -14.67
N LEU A 604 -15.27 21.58 -13.96
CA LEU A 604 -16.22 21.29 -12.88
C LEU A 604 -16.06 22.32 -11.75
N LYS A 605 -14.83 22.65 -11.35
CA LYS A 605 -14.56 23.69 -10.36
C LYS A 605 -15.09 25.06 -10.81
N ASP A 606 -14.95 25.40 -12.09
CA ASP A 606 -15.43 26.65 -12.69
C ASP A 606 -16.97 26.66 -12.84
N MET A 607 -17.58 25.52 -13.19
CA MET A 607 -19.03 25.27 -13.15
C MET A 607 -19.61 25.38 -11.74
N PHE A 608 -18.82 25.20 -10.69
CA PHE A 608 -19.24 25.40 -9.31
C PHE A 608 -18.63 26.65 -8.66
N SER A 609 -18.10 27.58 -9.47
CA SER A 609 -17.83 28.93 -8.98
C SER A 609 -19.11 29.51 -8.40
N GLU A 610 -18.98 30.35 -7.36
CA GLU A 610 -20.14 30.90 -6.63
C GLU A 610 -21.19 31.50 -7.56
N ASP A 611 -20.78 32.09 -8.68
CA ASP A 611 -21.66 32.73 -9.65
C ASP A 611 -22.44 31.71 -10.50
N HIS A 612 -21.80 30.66 -11.00
CA HIS A 612 -22.47 29.62 -11.79
C HIS A 612 -23.32 28.68 -10.93
N ALA A 613 -22.86 28.37 -9.71
CA ALA A 613 -23.66 27.62 -8.74
C ALA A 613 -24.90 28.41 -8.29
N LYS A 614 -24.79 29.74 -8.14
CA LYS A 614 -25.94 30.62 -7.87
C LYS A 614 -26.87 30.71 -9.08
N GLU A 615 -26.36 30.79 -10.32
CA GLU A 615 -27.18 30.73 -11.53
C GLU A 615 -27.96 29.42 -11.64
N CYS A 616 -27.29 28.26 -11.52
CA CYS A 616 -27.96 26.95 -11.57
C CYS A 616 -28.95 26.74 -10.42
N LEU A 617 -28.63 27.21 -9.21
CA LEU A 617 -29.56 27.12 -8.07
C LEU A 617 -30.75 28.08 -8.22
N ASN A 618 -30.54 29.28 -8.77
CA ASN A 618 -31.62 30.21 -9.08
C ASN A 618 -32.52 29.67 -10.20
N GLU A 619 -32.00 28.93 -11.19
CA GLU A 619 -32.86 28.27 -12.19
C GLU A 619 -33.68 27.11 -11.59
N ILE A 620 -33.18 26.46 -10.54
CA ILE A 620 -33.87 25.35 -9.85
C ILE A 620 -34.89 25.87 -8.81
N GLU A 621 -34.60 26.94 -8.07
CA GLU A 621 -35.52 27.54 -7.08
C GLU A 621 -36.76 28.21 -7.72
N PHE A 622 -36.78 28.39 -9.04
CA PHE A 622 -37.93 28.92 -9.80
C PHE A 622 -38.83 27.84 -10.44
N LEU A 623 -38.61 26.55 -10.13
CA LEU A 623 -39.53 25.48 -10.49
C LEU A 623 -40.52 25.24 -9.31
N PRO A 624 -41.84 25.25 -9.54
CA PRO A 624 -42.87 25.23 -8.50
C PRO A 624 -42.94 23.96 -7.67
#